data_AF-A0A1E7G2P4-F1
#
_entry.id   AF-A0A1E7G2P4-F1
#
_cell.length_a   1.000
_cell.length_b   1.000
_cell.length_c   1.000
_cell.angle_alpha   90.00
_cell.angle_beta   90.00
_cell.angle_gamma   90.00
#
_symmetry.space_group_name_H-M   'P 1'
#
loop_
_entity.id
_entity.type
_entity.pdbx_description
1 polymer ?
#
loop_
_entity_poly.entity_id
_entity_poly.type
_entity_poly.pdbx_seq_one_letter_code
_entity_poly.pdbx_strand_id
1 'polypeptide(L)'
;MVDFIGIPIDGSTDEIIQLFRRGRKNFLDEQLKVLSFLEKINATVCINTVLHSGNFNDLNNIHSIISRFNNVRKWQIFEFMPIGELGYKNKKSMK
;
A
#
# COMPACT_ATOMS: atom_id res chain seq x y z
N MET A 1 -5.79 12.30 19.93
CA MET A 1 -4.44 11.72 19.76
C MET A 1 -4.43 11.06 18.38
N VAL A 2 -3.40 11.25 17.56
CA VAL A 2 -3.26 10.49 16.30
C VAL A 2 -2.43 9.27 16.64
N ASP A 3 -3.08 8.12 16.76
CA ASP A 3 -2.41 6.88 17.19
C ASP A 3 -1.63 6.20 16.07
N PHE A 4 -2.00 6.47 14.80
CA PHE A 4 -1.38 5.85 13.62
C PHE A 4 -1.30 6.83 12.45
N ILE A 5 -0.18 6.79 11.73
CA ILE A 5 -0.05 7.38 10.40
C ILE A 5 -0.31 6.29 9.36
N GLY A 6 -1.32 6.51 8.51
CA GLY A 6 -1.68 5.57 7.45
C GLY A 6 -0.81 5.76 6.20
N ILE A 7 -0.07 4.73 5.80
CA ILE A 7 0.74 4.73 4.58
C ILE A 7 0.19 3.66 3.62
N PRO A 8 -0.26 4.02 2.41
CA PRO A 8 -0.70 3.03 1.44
C PRO A 8 0.49 2.25 0.90
N ILE A 9 0.39 0.93 0.78
CA ILE A 9 1.33 0.07 0.01
C ILE A 9 0.49 -1.01 -0.67
N ASP A 10 0.36 -0.93 -2.00
CA ASP A 10 -0.53 -1.79 -2.80
C ASP A 10 0.22 -2.81 -3.68
N GLY A 11 1.55 -2.89 -3.53
CA GLY A 11 2.40 -3.80 -4.28
C GLY A 11 3.83 -3.81 -3.74
N SER A 12 4.54 -4.91 -3.99
CA SER A 12 5.94 -5.13 -3.62
C SER A 12 6.93 -4.61 -4.67
N THR A 13 6.42 -4.19 -5.83
CA THR A 13 7.18 -3.55 -6.90
C THR A 13 6.39 -2.39 -7.49
N ASP A 14 7.10 -1.48 -8.16
CA ASP A 14 6.47 -0.36 -8.86
C ASP A 14 5.54 -0.83 -9.99
N GLU A 15 5.84 -1.94 -10.65
CA GLU A 15 4.99 -2.53 -11.69
C GLU A 15 3.63 -2.94 -11.13
N ILE A 16 3.61 -3.59 -9.96
CA ILE A 16 2.39 -4.03 -9.30
C ILE A 16 1.62 -2.82 -8.76
N ILE A 17 2.31 -1.87 -8.12
CA ILE A 17 1.68 -0.63 -7.65
C ILE A 17 1.01 0.12 -8.81
N GLN A 18 1.66 0.20 -9.97
CA GLN A 18 1.16 0.90 -11.15
C GLN A 18 -0.08 0.27 -11.78
N LEU A 19 -0.42 -0.99 -11.45
CA LEU A 19 -1.70 -1.57 -11.84
C LEU A 19 -2.85 -0.71 -11.29
N PHE A 20 -2.72 -0.23 -10.05
CA PHE A 20 -3.72 0.56 -9.34
C PHE A 20 -3.39 2.05 -9.23
N ARG A 21 -2.18 2.41 -8.80
CA ARG A 21 -1.69 3.80 -8.62
C ARG A 21 -0.86 4.25 -9.81
N ARG A 22 -1.49 4.92 -10.77
CA ARG A 22 -0.86 5.35 -12.03
C ARG A 22 -0.30 6.76 -11.97
N GLY A 23 0.59 7.08 -12.92
CA GLY A 23 1.03 8.47 -13.20
C GLY A 23 2.26 8.93 -12.43
N ARG A 24 2.90 8.06 -11.64
CA ARG A 24 4.14 8.34 -10.90
C ARG A 24 5.03 7.09 -10.87
N LYS A 25 6.34 7.29 -11.00
CA LYS A 25 7.37 6.24 -10.88
C LYS A 25 8.03 6.31 -9.48
N ASN A 26 8.76 5.27 -9.10
CA ASN A 26 9.50 5.16 -7.83
C ASN A 26 8.58 5.23 -6.60
N PHE A 27 7.36 4.71 -6.73
CA PHE A 27 6.33 4.85 -5.71
C PHE A 27 6.70 4.06 -4.45
N LEU A 28 7.22 2.84 -4.64
CA LEU A 28 7.65 2.00 -3.52
C LEU A 28 8.83 2.63 -2.77
N ASP A 29 9.88 3.04 -3.49
CA ASP A 29 11.08 3.63 -2.88
C ASP A 29 10.75 4.87 -2.03
N GLU A 30 9.87 5.73 -2.53
CA GLU A 30 9.38 6.90 -1.77
C GLU A 30 8.61 6.48 -0.51
N GLN A 31 7.71 5.49 -0.61
CA GLN A 31 6.97 4.96 0.54
C GLN A 31 7.92 4.38 1.59
N LEU A 32 8.93 3.61 1.18
CA LEU A 32 9.91 3.02 2.09
C LEU A 32 10.77 4.10 2.77
N LYS A 33 11.15 5.17 2.05
CA LYS A 33 11.83 6.33 2.64
C LYS A 33 10.96 7.03 3.68
N VAL A 34 9.67 7.16 3.43
CA VAL A 34 8.71 7.69 4.41
C VAL A 34 8.64 6.78 5.64
N LEU A 35 8.54 5.46 5.47
CA LEU A 35 8.54 4.51 6.59
C LEU A 35 9.80 4.64 7.45
N SER A 36 10.98 4.68 6.82
CA SER A 36 12.26 4.87 7.52
C SER A 36 12.33 6.22 8.26
N PHE A 37 11.80 7.29 7.67
CA PHE A 37 11.74 8.59 8.33
C PHE A 37 10.82 8.55 9.56
N LEU A 38 9.64 7.95 9.42
CA LEU A 38 8.68 7.80 10.52
C LEU A 38 9.22 6.90 11.64
N GLU A 39 10.02 5.90 11.31
CA GLU A 39 10.67 5.04 12.29
C GLU A 39 11.67 5.83 13.15
N LYS A 40 12.47 6.72 12.55
CA LYS A 40 13.44 7.57 13.27
C LYS A 40 12.80 8.51 14.29
N ILE A 41 11.54 8.90 14.08
CA ILE A 41 10.80 9.78 15.00
C ILE A 41 9.82 9.00 15.91
N ASN A 42 9.92 7.66 15.94
CA ASN A 42 9.06 6.78 16.71
C ASN A 42 7.56 6.94 16.42
N ALA A 43 7.19 7.33 15.19
CA ALA A 43 5.81 7.46 14.78
C ALA A 43 5.23 6.08 14.47
N THR A 44 4.06 5.76 15.05
CA THR A 44 3.38 4.49 14.81
C THR A 44 2.68 4.49 13.46
N VAL A 45 2.91 3.45 12.65
CA VAL A 45 2.40 3.36 11.27
C VAL A 45 1.39 2.23 11.12
N CYS A 46 0.35 2.51 10.34
CA CYS A 46 -0.56 1.51 9.78
C CYS A 46 -0.36 1.44 8.27
N ILE A 47 -0.12 0.25 7.73
CA ILE A 47 -0.10 0.01 6.29
C ILE A 47 -1.52 -0.25 5.81
N ASN A 48 -1.90 0.38 4.70
CA ASN A 48 -3.18 0.15 4.03
C ASN A 48 -2.93 -0.44 2.64
N THR A 49 -3.56 -1.57 2.35
CA THR A 49 -3.50 -2.22 1.04
C THR A 49 -4.92 -2.37 0.49
N VAL A 50 -5.16 -1.85 -0.71
CA VAL A 50 -6.37 -2.16 -1.50
C VAL A 50 -6.07 -3.43 -2.29
N LEU A 51 -6.74 -4.52 -1.92
CA LEU A 51 -6.64 -5.83 -2.55
C LEU A 51 -7.48 -5.87 -3.82
N HIS A 52 -6.86 -6.28 -4.92
CA HIS A 52 -7.49 -6.54 -6.22
C HIS A 52 -6.79 -7.73 -6.90
N SER A 53 -7.36 -8.23 -8.00
CA SER A 53 -6.78 -9.39 -8.72
C SER A 53 -5.32 -9.21 -9.14
N GLY A 54 -4.94 -7.98 -9.49
CA GLY A 54 -3.55 -7.63 -9.85
C GLY A 54 -2.50 -7.71 -8.73
N ASN A 55 -2.88 -7.67 -7.44
CA ASN A 55 -1.93 -7.73 -6.32
C ASN A 55 -2.22 -8.86 -5.31
N PHE A 56 -3.24 -9.68 -5.55
CA PHE A 56 -3.62 -10.77 -4.64
C PHE A 56 -2.47 -11.73 -4.31
N ASN A 57 -1.76 -12.20 -5.34
CA ASN A 57 -0.63 -13.11 -5.17
C ASN A 57 0.62 -12.42 -4.58
N ASP A 58 0.59 -11.10 -4.43
CA ASP A 58 1.71 -10.29 -3.98
C ASP A 58 1.67 -9.95 -2.48
N LEU A 59 0.59 -10.30 -1.79
CA LEU A 59 0.42 -10.02 -0.36
C LEU A 59 1.58 -10.52 0.49
N ASN A 60 2.13 -11.70 0.20
CA ASN A 60 3.27 -12.25 0.95
C ASN A 60 4.54 -11.42 0.75
N ASN A 61 4.75 -10.87 -0.45
CA ASN A 61 5.91 -10.01 -0.73
C ASN A 61 5.74 -8.64 -0.05
N ILE A 62 4.53 -8.07 -0.09
CA ILE A 62 4.20 -6.84 0.65
C ILE A 62 4.49 -7.06 2.14
N HIS A 63 4.01 -8.17 2.72
CA HIS A 63 4.26 -8.51 4.11
C HIS A 63 5.76 -8.58 4.43
N SER A 64 6.55 -9.27 3.59
CA SER A 64 8.01 -9.39 3.75
C SER A 64 8.73 -8.04 3.72
N ILE A 65 8.21 -7.05 2.98
CA ILE A 65 8.79 -5.71 2.93
C ILE A 65 8.43 -4.92 4.19
N ILE A 66 7.14 -4.86 4.53
CA ILE A 66 6.67 -4.01 5.64
C ILE A 66 7.08 -4.55 7.01
N SER A 67 7.29 -5.87 7.15
CA SER A 67 7.74 -6.49 8.39
C SER A 67 9.18 -6.12 8.78
N ARG A 68 9.93 -5.44 7.89
CA ARG A 68 11.30 -4.96 8.16
C ARG A 68 11.32 -3.67 8.98
N PHE A 69 10.17 -3.00 9.14
CA PHE A 69 10.05 -1.71 9.82
C PHE A 69 9.43 -1.90 11.19
N ASN A 70 10.13 -1.50 12.26
CA ASN A 70 9.65 -1.71 13.62
C ASN A 70 8.47 -0.80 13.97
N ASN A 71 8.30 0.30 13.26
CA ASN A 71 7.21 1.23 13.52
C ASN A 71 5.89 0.84 12.83
N VAL A 72 5.89 -0.17 11.96
CA VAL A 72 4.67 -0.74 11.39
C VAL A 72 4.02 -1.64 12.43
N ARG A 73 2.88 -1.19 12.98
CA ARG A 73 2.16 -1.89 14.06
C ARG A 73 0.83 -2.47 13.63
N LYS A 74 0.36 -2.11 12.43
CA LYS A 74 -0.91 -2.56 11.89
C LYS A 74 -0.83 -2.65 10.38
N TRP A 75 -1.46 -3.67 9.82
CA TRP A 75 -1.70 -3.80 8.39
C TRP A 75 -3.19 -4.05 8.15
N GLN A 76 -3.81 -3.19 7.34
CA GLN A 76 -5.22 -3.28 6.97
C GLN A 76 -5.32 -3.57 5.48
N ILE A 77 -6.09 -4.60 5.15
CA ILE A 77 -6.37 -5.02 3.78
C ILE A 77 -7.84 -4.70 3.49
N PHE A 78 -8.07 -3.96 2.41
CA PHE A 78 -9.40 -3.53 1.97
C PHE A 78 -9.69 -4.14 0.61
N GLU A 79 -10.84 -4.77 0.44
CA GLU A 79 -11.26 -5.23 -0.89
C GLU A 79 -11.49 -4.03 -1.82
N PHE A 80 -11.02 -4.11 -3.06
CA PHE A 80 -11.32 -3.11 -4.06
C PHE A 80 -12.84 -3.01 -4.29
N MET A 81 -13.38 -1.81 -4.07
CA MET A 81 -14.77 -1.50 -4.37
C MET A 81 -14.83 -0.51 -5.55
N PRO A 82 -15.57 -0.82 -6.63
CA PRO A 82 -15.68 0.05 -7.80
C PRO A 82 -16.66 1.21 -7.53
N ILE A 83 -16.29 2.10 -6.61
CA ILE A 83 -17.07 3.28 -6.22
C ILE A 83 -16.50 4.50 -6.93
N GLY A 84 -17.38 5.38 -7.41
CA GLY A 84 -17.00 6.58 -8.17
C GLY A 84 -16.63 6.30 -9.63
N GLU A 85 -16.57 7.35 -10.43
CA GLU A 85 -16.44 7.24 -11.89
C GLU A 85 -15.21 6.43 -12.33
N LEU A 86 -14.05 6.66 -11.69
CA LEU A 86 -12.82 5.93 -11.98
C LEU A 86 -12.84 4.47 -11.46
N GLY A 87 -13.50 4.23 -10.33
CA GLY A 87 -13.68 2.87 -9.79
C GLY A 87 -14.53 2.01 -10.72
N TYR A 88 -15.63 2.57 -11.25
CA TYR A 88 -16.48 1.88 -12.22
C TYR A 88 -15.75 1.56 -13.53
N LYS A 89 -14.96 2.51 -14.06
CA LYS A 89 -14.18 2.29 -15.30
C LYS A 89 -13.17 1.15 -15.16
N ASN A 90 -12.58 0.97 -13.98
CA ASN A 90 -11.55 -0.05 -13.73
C ASN A 90 -12.09 -1.38 -13.15
N LYS A 91 -13.41 -1.52 -12.99
CA LYS A 91 -14.03 -2.69 -12.32
C LYS A 91 -13.61 -4.03 -12.92
N LYS A 92 -13.53 -4.15 -14.25
CA LYS A 92 -13.24 -5.44 -14.92
C LYS A 92 -11.80 -5.93 -14.69
N SER A 93 -10.86 -5.02 -14.47
CA SER A 93 -9.44 -5.33 -14.29
C SER A 93 -9.00 -5.42 -12.82
N MET A 94 -9.85 -4.99 -11.89
CA MET A 94 -9.53 -4.87 -10.45
C MET A 94 -10.42 -5.75 -9.57
N LYS A 95 -11.32 -6.53 -10.16
CA LYS A 95 -12.12 -7.53 -9.45
C LYS A 95 -11.39 -8.85 -9.36
#